data_AF-A0A317Y4B2-F1
#
_entry.id   AF-A0A317Y4B2-F1
#
_cell.length_a   1.000
_cell.length_b   1.000
_cell.length_c   1.000
_cell.angle_alpha   90.00
_cell.angle_beta   90.00
_cell.angle_gamma   90.00
#
_symmetry.space_group_name_H-M   'P 1'
#
loop_
_entity.id
_entity.type
_entity.pdbx_description
1 polymer ?
#
loop_
_entity_poly.entity_id
_entity_poly.type
_entity_poly.pdbx_seq_one_letter_code
_entity_poly.pdbx_strand_id
1 'polypeptide(L)'
;MEALVAEPGVEGKESKTPTEAVAQVLSSSNFLHNIGLVPATKKSCNGGDPTRVAELKAKLESEKQNSLAVRAQLDVLKKKVEESEEARAKELEKINDLQKGVDETNALLRHLFSLNK
;
A
#
# COMPACT_ATOMS: atom_id res chain seq x y z
N MET A 1 -42.35 14.58 -24.98
CA MET A 1 -43.46 15.11 -24.18
C MET A 1 -44.47 15.80 -25.07
N GLU A 2 -44.05 16.78 -25.87
CA GLU A 2 -44.94 17.48 -26.83
C GLU A 2 -45.56 16.54 -27.89
N ALA A 3 -44.81 15.55 -28.38
CA ALA A 3 -45.33 14.57 -29.34
C ALA A 3 -46.43 13.63 -28.79
N LEU A 4 -46.46 13.35 -27.48
CA LEU A 4 -47.51 12.52 -26.85
C LEU A 4 -48.80 13.30 -26.58
N VAL A 5 -48.72 14.64 -26.62
CA VAL A 5 -49.85 15.56 -26.45
C VAL A 5 -50.46 15.93 -27.80
N ALA A 6 -49.70 15.79 -28.89
CA ALA A 6 -50.09 16.21 -30.24
C ALA A 6 -50.42 15.07 -31.21
N GLU A 7 -50.45 13.79 -30.78
CA GLU A 7 -50.96 12.74 -31.67
C GLU A 7 -52.48 12.90 -31.88
N PRO A 8 -52.97 13.06 -33.13
CA PRO A 8 -54.39 12.98 -33.41
C PRO A 8 -54.83 11.53 -33.17
N GLY A 9 -55.72 11.33 -32.19
CA GLY A 9 -56.22 10.02 -31.83
C GLY A 9 -56.89 9.32 -33.02
N VAL A 10 -56.49 8.06 -33.26
CA VAL A 10 -57.34 7.11 -33.96
C VAL A 10 -58.63 6.99 -33.15
N GLU A 11 -59.75 7.16 -33.84
CA GLU A 11 -61.13 7.24 -33.38
C GLU A 11 -61.42 6.41 -32.11
N GLY A 12 -61.70 7.07 -30.98
CA GLY A 12 -62.27 6.44 -29.77
C GLY A 12 -61.45 6.46 -28.46
N LYS A 13 -60.29 7.12 -28.39
CA LYS A 13 -59.51 7.27 -27.14
C LYS A 13 -59.29 8.76 -26.83
N GLU A 14 -59.74 9.20 -25.66
CA GLU A 14 -59.53 10.56 -25.14
C GLU A 14 -58.04 10.94 -25.18
N SER A 15 -57.75 12.14 -25.64
CA SER A 15 -56.39 12.71 -25.66
C SER A 15 -55.82 12.69 -24.25
N LYS A 16 -54.63 12.12 -24.07
CA LYS A 16 -53.97 12.06 -22.76
C LYS A 16 -53.79 13.46 -22.22
N THR A 17 -54.21 13.65 -20.97
CA THR A 17 -53.99 14.93 -20.28
C THR A 17 -52.48 15.19 -20.14
N PRO A 18 -52.04 16.45 -20.05
CA PRO A 18 -50.62 16.77 -19.88
C PRO A 18 -49.98 16.03 -18.68
N THR A 19 -50.72 15.88 -17.59
CA THR A 19 -50.30 15.14 -16.40
C THR A 19 -50.04 13.66 -16.69
N GLU A 20 -50.89 13.03 -17.49
CA GLU A 20 -50.74 11.63 -17.89
C GLU A 20 -49.55 11.43 -18.84
N ALA A 21 -49.34 12.37 -19.77
CA ALA A 21 -48.18 12.36 -20.65
C ALA A 21 -46.87 12.49 -19.86
N VAL A 22 -46.84 13.36 -18.83
CA VAL A 22 -45.69 13.48 -17.92
C VAL A 22 -45.48 12.17 -17.14
N ALA A 23 -46.53 11.59 -16.57
CA ALA A 23 -46.46 10.33 -15.82
C ALA A 23 -45.90 9.18 -16.69
N GLN A 24 -46.32 9.09 -17.95
CA GLN A 24 -45.82 8.09 -18.89
C GLN A 24 -44.32 8.29 -19.17
N VAL A 25 -43.90 9.53 -19.46
CA VAL A 25 -42.48 9.84 -19.74
C VAL A 25 -41.58 9.56 -18.53
N LEU A 26 -42.06 9.92 -17.33
CA LEU A 26 -41.33 9.64 -16.09
C LEU A 26 -41.22 8.14 -15.81
N SER A 27 -42.26 7.36 -16.15
CA SER A 27 -42.26 5.91 -15.97
C SER A 27 -41.40 5.18 -17.02
N SER A 28 -41.30 5.72 -18.23
CA SER A 28 -40.51 5.14 -19.33
C SER A 28 -39.04 5.57 -19.33
N SER A 29 -38.63 6.44 -18.41
CA SER A 29 -37.30 7.04 -18.38
C SER A 29 -36.56 6.73 -17.07
N ASN A 30 -35.22 6.66 -17.15
CA ASN A 30 -34.36 6.56 -15.98
C ASN A 30 -34.20 7.89 -15.23
N PHE A 31 -34.91 8.95 -15.63
CA PHE A 31 -34.79 10.28 -15.03
C PHE A 31 -34.97 10.26 -13.51
N LEU A 32 -36.04 9.65 -13.00
CA LEU A 32 -36.32 9.57 -11.56
C LEU A 32 -35.27 8.78 -10.79
N HIS A 33 -34.68 7.77 -11.42
CA HIS A 33 -33.59 6.99 -10.87
C HIS A 33 -32.30 7.81 -10.81
N ASN A 34 -31.97 8.54 -11.88
CA ASN A 34 -30.76 9.37 -11.98
C ASN A 34 -30.76 10.55 -11.00
N ILE A 35 -31.93 11.13 -10.70
CA ILE A 35 -32.07 12.21 -9.72
C ILE A 35 -32.28 11.68 -8.28
N GLY A 36 -32.27 10.36 -8.08
CA GLY A 36 -32.40 9.75 -6.75
C GLY A 36 -33.81 9.78 -6.14
N LEU A 37 -34.85 10.07 -6.93
CA LEU A 37 -36.23 10.10 -6.46
C LEU A 37 -36.89 8.71 -6.44
N VAL A 38 -36.35 7.75 -7.20
CA VAL A 38 -36.75 6.34 -7.17
C VAL A 38 -35.57 5.48 -6.70
N PRO A 39 -35.72 4.71 -5.60
CA PRO A 39 -34.70 3.75 -5.17
C PRO A 39 -34.40 2.76 -6.29
N ALA A 40 -33.11 2.49 -6.56
CA ALA A 40 -32.71 1.40 -7.44
C ALA A 40 -33.45 0.12 -7.04
N THR A 41 -34.27 -0.46 -7.92
CA THR A 41 -34.92 -1.75 -7.64
C THR A 41 -33.84 -2.81 -7.51
N LYS A 42 -33.49 -3.09 -6.24
CA LYS A 42 -32.64 -4.19 -5.76
C LYS A 42 -31.53 -4.61 -6.72
N LYS A 43 -30.48 -3.79 -6.83
CA LYS A 43 -29.14 -4.32 -7.10
C LYS A 43 -28.18 -3.75 -6.09
N SER A 44 -27.75 -4.64 -5.19
CA SER A 44 -26.63 -4.54 -4.28
C SER A 44 -26.44 -3.15 -3.69
N CYS A 45 -27.08 -2.91 -2.53
CA CYS A 45 -26.57 -1.86 -1.67
C CYS A 45 -25.09 -2.19 -1.42
N ASN A 46 -24.20 -1.27 -1.77
CA ASN A 46 -22.86 -1.20 -1.22
C ASN A 46 -22.94 -0.86 0.28
N GLY A 47 -23.69 -1.66 1.05
CA GLY A 47 -23.60 -1.69 2.50
C GLY A 47 -22.35 -2.49 2.79
N GLY A 48 -21.33 -1.84 3.35
CA GLY A 48 -20.06 -2.47 3.68
C GLY A 48 -20.31 -3.79 4.39
N ASP A 49 -19.98 -4.90 3.72
CA ASP A 49 -20.16 -6.25 4.26
C ASP A 49 -19.42 -6.31 5.61
N PRO A 50 -20.14 -6.50 6.74
CA PRO A 50 -19.51 -6.52 8.07
C PRO A 50 -18.42 -7.59 8.17
N THR A 51 -18.53 -8.65 7.36
CA THR A 51 -17.51 -9.69 7.20
C THR A 51 -16.20 -9.12 6.67
N ARG A 52 -16.28 -8.29 5.63
CA ARG A 52 -15.11 -7.63 5.03
C ARG A 52 -14.42 -6.68 6.01
N VAL A 53 -15.19 -5.95 6.82
CA VAL A 53 -14.63 -5.05 7.84
C VAL A 53 -13.91 -5.86 8.94
N ALA A 54 -14.48 -6.99 9.38
CA ALA A 54 -13.85 -7.86 10.36
C ALA A 54 -12.54 -8.48 9.82
N GLU A 55 -12.54 -8.97 8.58
CA GLU A 55 -11.33 -9.48 7.92
C GLU A 55 -10.23 -8.43 7.81
N LEU A 56 -10.57 -7.20 7.41
CA LEU A 56 -9.59 -6.12 7.28
C LEU A 56 -8.99 -5.73 8.63
N LYS A 57 -9.80 -5.73 9.70
CA LYS A 57 -9.30 -5.48 11.07
C LYS A 57 -8.34 -6.58 11.52
N ALA A 58 -8.66 -7.85 11.27
CA ALA A 58 -7.79 -8.96 11.61
C ALA A 58 -6.45 -8.90 10.85
N LYS A 59 -6.48 -8.58 9.55
CA LYS A 59 -5.27 -8.39 8.75
C LYS A 59 -4.43 -7.22 9.25
N LEU A 60 -5.05 -6.10 9.59
CA LEU A 60 -4.35 -4.93 10.13
C LEU A 60 -3.63 -5.28 11.45
N GLU A 61 -4.29 -6.02 12.33
CA GLU A 61 -3.69 -6.40 13.62
C GLU A 61 -2.55 -7.41 13.44
N SER A 62 -2.72 -8.37 12.53
CA SER A 62 -1.63 -9.28 12.13
C SER A 62 -0.43 -8.52 11.54
N GLU A 63 -0.68 -7.52 10.70
CA GLU A 63 0.36 -6.71 10.09
C GLU A 63 1.11 -5.86 11.13
N LYS A 64 0.40 -5.27 12.10
CA LYS A 64 1.04 -4.56 13.22
C LYS A 64 1.95 -5.47 14.04
N GLN A 65 1.46 -6.66 14.39
CA GLN A 65 2.25 -7.63 15.14
C GLN A 65 3.49 -8.08 14.35
N ASN A 66 3.33 -8.30 13.04
CA ASN A 66 4.44 -8.64 12.14
C ASN A 66 5.45 -7.49 12.05
N SER A 67 4.97 -6.25 11.89
CA SER A 67 5.82 -5.06 11.85
C SER A 67 6.65 -4.89 13.12
N LEU A 68 6.05 -5.14 14.30
CA LEU A 68 6.76 -5.14 15.57
C LEU A 68 7.83 -6.24 15.63
N ALA A 69 7.51 -7.46 15.18
CA ALA A 69 8.45 -8.57 15.14
C ALA A 69 9.64 -8.28 14.20
N VAL A 70 9.38 -7.75 13.01
CA VAL A 70 10.41 -7.35 12.04
C VAL A 70 11.29 -6.24 12.62
N ARG A 71 10.69 -5.24 13.26
CA ARG A 71 11.45 -4.15 13.90
C ARG A 71 12.36 -4.68 15.00
N ALA A 72 11.87 -5.57 15.85
CA ALA A 72 12.69 -6.21 16.88
C ALA A 72 13.86 -7.01 16.29
N GLN A 73 13.63 -7.74 15.18
CA GLN A 73 14.71 -8.45 14.48
C GLN A 73 15.75 -7.49 13.89
N LEU A 74 15.31 -6.35 13.33
CA LEU A 74 16.21 -5.33 12.82
C LEU A 74 17.07 -4.70 13.92
N ASP A 75 16.50 -4.42 15.09
CA ASP A 75 17.26 -3.88 16.22
C ASP A 75 18.32 -4.86 16.71
N VAL A 76 17.98 -6.16 16.80
CA VAL A 76 18.94 -7.22 17.14
C VAL A 76 20.04 -7.32 16.10
N LEU A 77 19.68 -7.29 14.81
CA LEU A 77 20.64 -7.39 13.72
C LEU A 77 21.58 -6.18 13.69
N LYS A 78 21.04 -4.98 13.89
CA LYS A 78 21.81 -3.73 13.97
C LYS A 78 22.86 -3.81 15.08
N LYS A 79 22.47 -4.24 16.28
CA LYS A 79 23.40 -4.41 17.40
C LYS A 79 24.51 -5.42 17.07
N LYS A 80 24.17 -6.56 16.46
CA LYS A 80 25.18 -7.55 16.04
C LYS A 80 26.14 -7.02 14.98
N VAL A 81 25.65 -6.19 14.05
CA VAL A 81 26.50 -5.54 13.05
C VAL A 81 27.45 -4.57 13.74
N GLU A 82 26.96 -3.67 14.59
CA GLU A 82 27.78 -2.72 15.34
C GLU A 82 28.89 -3.44 16.14
N GLU A 83 28.54 -4.48 16.91
CA GLU A 83 29.51 -5.30 17.65
C GLU A 83 30.53 -5.98 16.73
N SER A 84 30.10 -6.51 15.58
CA SER A 84 30.98 -7.14 14.60
C SER A 84 31.91 -6.13 13.91
N GLU A 85 31.45 -4.91 13.68
CA GLU A 85 32.26 -3.86 13.07
C GLU A 85 33.33 -3.36 14.04
N GLU A 86 32.97 -3.18 15.32
CA GLU A 86 33.94 -2.83 16.37
C GLU A 86 35.00 -3.92 16.55
N ALA A 87 34.60 -5.20 16.53
CA ALA A 87 35.53 -6.32 16.61
C ALA A 87 36.49 -6.33 15.41
N ARG A 88 35.96 -6.10 14.19
CA ARG A 88 36.76 -6.01 12.96
C ARG A 88 37.74 -4.83 13.00
N ALA A 89 37.33 -3.68 13.53
CA ALA A 89 38.19 -2.51 13.65
C ALA A 89 39.39 -2.79 14.57
N LYS A 90 39.15 -3.43 15.73
CA LYS A 90 40.22 -3.84 16.67
C LYS A 90 41.16 -4.88 16.06
N GLU A 91 40.64 -5.78 15.24
CA GLU A 91 41.48 -6.77 14.54
C GLU A 91 42.37 -6.11 13.49
N LEU A 92 41.85 -5.16 12.72
CA LEU A 92 42.63 -4.39 11.75
C LEU A 92 43.74 -3.57 12.42
N GLU A 93 43.47 -2.97 13.58
CA GLU A 93 44.49 -2.27 14.37
C GLU A 93 45.63 -3.20 14.78
N LYS A 94 45.31 -4.39 15.31
CA LYS A 94 46.33 -5.41 15.67
C LYS A 94 47.16 -5.86 14.48
N ILE A 95 46.54 -6.04 13.31
CA ILE A 95 47.25 -6.42 12.09
C ILE A 95 48.25 -5.32 11.70
N ASN A 96 47.85 -4.05 11.80
CA ASN A 96 48.72 -2.91 11.51
C ASN A 96 49.93 -2.87 12.47
N ASP A 97 49.69 -3.01 13.77
CA ASP A 97 50.77 -3.05 14.77
C ASP A 97 51.76 -4.19 14.52
N LEU A 98 51.25 -5.37 14.16
CA LEU A 98 52.10 -6.51 13.79
C LEU A 98 52.89 -6.25 12.52
N GLN A 99 52.28 -5.65 11.49
CA GLN A 99 52.98 -5.27 10.26
C GLN A 99 54.11 -4.28 10.55
N LYS A 100 53.85 -3.27 11.37
CA LYS A 100 54.86 -2.31 11.81
C LYS A 100 56.01 -3.00 12.54
N GLY A 101 55.71 -3.91 13.47
CA GLY A 101 56.73 -4.69 14.16
C GLY A 101 57.57 -5.58 13.23
N VAL A 102 56.94 -6.16 12.19
CA VAL A 102 57.64 -6.91 11.15
C VAL A 102 58.56 -6.00 10.33
N ASP A 103 58.10 -4.82 9.94
CA ASP A 103 58.88 -3.86 9.17
C ASP A 103 60.09 -3.33 9.95
N GLU A 104 59.90 -3.00 11.24
CA GLU A 104 60.97 -2.60 12.14
C GLU A 104 62.01 -3.72 12.32
N THR A 105 61.55 -4.95 12.55
CA THR A 105 62.44 -6.13 12.66
C THR A 105 63.23 -6.34 11.37
N ASN A 106 62.56 -6.26 10.22
CA ASN A 106 63.21 -6.40 8.92
C ASN A 106 64.24 -5.30 8.67
N ALA A 107 63.96 -4.06 9.07
CA ALA A 107 64.90 -2.94 8.96
C ALA A 107 66.15 -3.18 9.81
N LEU A 108 65.99 -3.65 11.06
CA LEU A 108 67.11 -4.01 11.94
C LEU A 108 67.96 -5.13 11.35
N LEU A 109 67.33 -6.20 10.84
CA LEU A 109 68.04 -7.30 10.21
C LEU A 109 68.86 -6.83 8.99
N ARG A 110 68.27 -6.00 8.12
CA ARG A 110 68.99 -5.41 6.99
C ARG A 110 70.20 -4.61 7.43
N HIS A 111 70.06 -3.79 8.48
CA HIS A 111 71.17 -3.02 9.03
C HIS A 111 72.30 -3.91 9.55
N LEU A 112 71.97 -4.95 10.33
CA LEU A 112 72.96 -5.92 10.84
C LEU A 112 73.70 -6.64 9.71
N PHE A 113 73.01 -7.05 8.65
CA PHE A 113 73.65 -7.68 7.49
C PHE A 113 74.51 -6.70 6.69
N SER A 114 74.20 -5.41 6.68
CA SER A 114 75.04 -4.38 6.06
C SER A 114 76.33 -4.11 6.84
N LEU A 115 76.34 -4.28 8.16
CA LEU A 115 77.51 -4.09 9.02
C LEU A 115 78.51 -5.26 8.98
N ASN A 116 78.09 -6.44 8.50
CA ASN A 116 78.92 -7.65 8.38
C ASN A 116 79.46 -7.86 6.95
N LYS A 117 79.51 -6.81 6.13
CA LYS A 117 80.17 -6.78 4.81
C LYS A 117 81.43 -5.94 4.89
#